data_AF-A0A1G1HTM8-F1
#
_entry.id   AF-A0A1G1HTM8-F1
#
_cell.length_a   1.000
_cell.length_b   1.000
_cell.length_c   1.000
_cell.angle_alpha   90.00
_cell.angle_beta   90.00
_cell.angle_gamma   90.00
#
_symmetry.space_group_name_H-M   'P 1'
#
loop_
_entity.id
_entity.type
_entity.pdbx_description
1 polymer ?
#
loop_
_entity_poly.entity_id
_entity_poly.type
_entity_poly.pdbx_seq_one_letter_code
_entity_poly.pdbx_strand_id
1 'polypeptide(L)'
;GAAILSAADWAESNGFTHIITLDADGQHNPEDTSRFVDLIKENPWTIIIGNRQFNNAVPFSSRFGRQFSNMWIWITTGWRVQDSQSGFRAYPVAALRQVNCRGRRYDFEVEILVRGVWAGLSIVYTDILVHYSDETKKASHFDPFQDNVRISRVYTWLVIRNFLPWPHKVLFNTDSKERLSILHPVRSFKLLIHESGSPKDMAFSSMLGIFMGTLPLISCHSIAIFFIATRLRLNRLVALSVSNICMPPFVPALALSVGYFIRHGRYLTEFNIQTLGYEAPQRLFEYLIGSLIVGPVLALFVGMIVYLLTMIYHNLRSSKGKDGHAG
;
A
#
# COMPACT_ATOMS: atom_id res chain seq x y z
N GLY A 1 -4.58 -8.48 24.11
CA GLY A 1 -3.17 -8.04 24.05
C GLY A 1 -2.31 -8.55 25.19
N ALA A 2 -2.54 -8.08 26.42
CA ALA A 2 -1.66 -8.39 27.57
C ALA A 2 -1.47 -9.89 27.81
N ALA A 3 -2.55 -10.68 27.81
CA ALA A 3 -2.48 -12.13 27.96
C ALA A 3 -1.62 -12.81 26.88
N ILE A 4 -1.72 -12.36 25.62
CA ILE A 4 -0.93 -12.90 24.50
C ILE A 4 0.56 -12.60 24.70
N LEU A 5 0.89 -11.39 25.15
CA LEU A 5 2.28 -11.00 25.42
C LEU A 5 2.85 -11.78 26.61
N SER A 6 2.08 -11.97 27.68
CA SER A 6 2.49 -12.82 28.81
C SER A 6 2.69 -14.28 28.40
N ALA A 7 1.82 -14.81 27.53
CA ALA A 7 1.99 -16.14 26.97
C ALA A 7 3.25 -16.24 26.08
N ALA A 8 3.58 -15.20 25.32
CA ALA A 8 4.81 -15.14 24.53
C ALA A 8 6.07 -15.14 25.42
N ASP A 9 6.05 -14.39 26.52
CA ASP A 9 7.17 -14.34 27.48
C ASP A 9 7.40 -15.72 28.14
N TRP A 10 6.31 -16.39 28.52
CA TRP A 10 6.37 -17.75 29.05
C TRP A 10 6.85 -18.75 28.00
N ALA A 11 6.35 -18.65 26.76
CA ALA A 11 6.71 -19.53 25.66
C ALA A 11 8.21 -19.43 25.31
N GLU A 12 8.74 -18.21 25.25
CA GLU A 12 10.17 -17.94 25.02
C GLU A 12 11.04 -18.58 26.12
N SER A 13 10.64 -18.40 27.38
CA SER A 13 11.36 -18.95 28.54
C SER A 13 11.41 -20.48 28.56
N ASN A 14 10.47 -21.15 27.87
CA ASN A 14 10.40 -22.60 27.75
C ASN A 14 10.89 -23.12 26.39
N GLY A 15 11.48 -22.27 25.54
CA GLY A 15 12.06 -22.67 24.25
C GLY A 15 11.05 -22.95 23.14
N PHE A 16 9.79 -22.50 23.28
CA PHE A 16 8.80 -22.61 22.21
C PHE A 16 9.05 -21.57 21.11
N THR A 17 8.86 -21.99 19.86
CA THR A 17 9.09 -21.12 18.69
C THR A 17 7.85 -20.34 18.27
N HIS A 18 6.66 -20.89 18.53
CA HIS A 18 5.37 -20.33 18.10
C HIS A 18 4.34 -20.45 19.22
N ILE A 19 3.35 -19.56 19.21
CA ILE A 19 2.13 -19.70 20.00
C ILE A 19 0.92 -19.67 19.08
N ILE A 20 -0.12 -20.42 19.46
CA ILE A 20 -1.43 -20.37 18.84
C ILE A 20 -2.40 -19.84 19.89
N THR A 21 -3.14 -18.79 19.55
CA THR A 21 -4.16 -18.18 20.40
C THR A 21 -5.53 -18.60 19.93
N LEU A 22 -6.43 -18.81 20.87
CA LEU A 22 -7.84 -19.16 20.65
C LEU A 22 -8.69 -18.39 21.66
N ASP A 23 -9.77 -17.76 21.19
CA ASP A 23 -10.71 -17.12 22.11
C ASP A 23 -11.47 -18.17 22.91
N ALA A 24 -11.61 -17.95 24.22
CA ALA A 24 -12.27 -18.87 25.15
C ALA A 24 -13.80 -18.77 25.13
N ASP A 25 -14.37 -18.10 24.12
CA ASP A 25 -15.82 -17.86 24.00
C ASP A 25 -16.59 -19.07 23.44
N GLY A 26 -15.89 -20.15 23.08
CA GLY A 26 -16.45 -21.39 22.57
C GLY A 26 -16.90 -21.32 21.10
N GLN A 27 -16.60 -20.22 20.39
CA GLN A 27 -17.01 -20.08 18.98
C GLN A 27 -16.14 -20.90 18.03
N HIS A 28 -14.88 -21.15 18.41
CA HIS A 28 -13.90 -21.79 17.54
C HIS A 28 -13.75 -23.29 17.84
N ASN A 29 -13.55 -24.10 16.79
CA ASN A 29 -13.22 -25.52 16.95
C ASN A 29 -11.70 -25.69 17.22
N PRO A 30 -11.28 -26.22 18.38
CA PRO A 30 -9.86 -26.44 18.68
C PRO A 30 -9.16 -27.42 17.73
N GLU A 31 -9.90 -28.33 17.07
CA GLU A 31 -9.32 -29.29 16.12
C GLU A 31 -8.67 -28.61 14.90
N ASP A 32 -9.14 -27.40 14.55
CA ASP A 32 -8.56 -26.60 13.46
C ASP A 32 -7.11 -26.15 13.76
N THR A 33 -6.64 -26.29 15.01
CA THR A 33 -5.23 -26.02 15.41
C THR A 33 -4.23 -26.83 14.59
N SER A 34 -4.61 -28.04 14.17
CA SER A 34 -3.77 -28.91 13.31
C SER A 34 -3.35 -28.20 12.01
N ARG A 35 -4.27 -27.46 11.37
CA ARG A 35 -4.00 -26.71 10.13
C ARG A 35 -2.99 -25.59 10.33
N PHE A 36 -3.00 -24.95 11.50
CA PHE A 36 -2.00 -23.93 11.84
C PHE A 36 -0.61 -24.55 11.96
N VAL A 37 -0.49 -25.73 12.57
CA VAL A 37 0.80 -26.41 12.75
C VAL A 37 1.46 -26.72 11.40
N ASP A 38 0.69 -27.16 10.41
CA ASP A 38 1.23 -27.44 9.07
C ASP A 38 1.72 -26.15 8.40
N LEU A 39 0.93 -25.07 8.46
CA LEU A 39 1.34 -23.76 7.93
C LEU A 39 2.54 -23.15 8.65
N ILE A 40 2.68 -23.37 9.96
CA ILE A 40 3.85 -22.93 10.74
C ILE A 40 5.13 -23.59 10.21
N LYS A 41 5.08 -24.89 9.90
CA LYS A 41 6.23 -25.63 9.37
C LYS A 41 6.64 -25.13 7.99
N GLU A 42 5.66 -24.83 7.14
CA GLU A 42 5.91 -24.30 5.79
C GLU A 42 6.40 -22.85 5.82
N ASN A 43 5.87 -22.03 6.73
CA ASN A 43 6.08 -20.59 6.76
C ASN A 43 6.38 -20.06 8.19
N PRO A 44 7.58 -20.33 8.76
CA PRO A 44 7.89 -20.02 10.16
C PRO A 44 7.89 -18.53 10.52
N TRP A 45 8.03 -17.63 9.54
CA TRP A 45 8.08 -16.18 9.76
C TRP A 45 6.79 -15.49 9.31
N THR A 46 5.64 -16.09 9.66
CA THR A 46 4.34 -15.59 9.26
C THR A 46 3.35 -15.52 10.41
N ILE A 47 2.46 -14.52 10.35
CA ILE A 47 1.28 -14.49 11.20
C ILE A 47 0.19 -15.26 10.46
N ILE A 48 -0.27 -16.37 11.04
CA ILE A 48 -1.33 -17.19 10.44
C ILE A 48 -2.65 -16.80 11.10
N ILE A 49 -3.65 -16.50 10.29
CA ILE A 49 -4.97 -16.08 10.76
C ILE A 49 -6.01 -17.10 10.35
N GLY A 50 -6.80 -17.57 11.32
CA GLY A 50 -8.00 -18.35 11.06
C GLY A 50 -9.08 -17.48 10.43
N ASN A 51 -9.32 -17.66 9.14
CA ASN A 51 -10.36 -16.99 8.39
C ASN A 51 -11.71 -17.66 8.69
N ARG A 52 -12.58 -16.93 9.39
CA ARG A 52 -13.89 -17.44 9.78
C ARG A 52 -14.79 -17.52 8.55
N GLN A 53 -15.30 -18.71 8.23
CA GLN A 53 -16.31 -18.84 7.19
C GLN A 53 -17.67 -18.41 7.75
N PHE A 54 -18.11 -17.22 7.36
CA PHE A 54 -19.37 -16.66 7.84
C PHE A 54 -20.54 -17.20 7.04
N ASN A 55 -21.37 -18.03 7.68
CA ASN A 55 -22.74 -18.23 7.21
C ASN A 55 -23.59 -16.98 7.52
N ASN A 56 -24.70 -16.79 6.81
CA ASN A 56 -25.56 -15.58 6.81
C ASN A 56 -26.10 -15.08 8.18
N ALA A 57 -25.75 -15.72 9.30
CA ALA A 57 -26.24 -15.46 10.66
C ALA A 57 -25.47 -14.38 11.45
N VAL A 58 -24.50 -13.68 10.85
CA VAL A 58 -23.62 -12.76 11.60
C VAL A 58 -24.19 -11.34 11.69
N PRO A 59 -24.15 -10.69 12.87
CA PRO A 59 -24.64 -9.32 13.05
C PRO A 59 -23.98 -8.34 12.07
N PHE A 60 -24.78 -7.42 11.52
CA PHE A 60 -24.31 -6.41 10.57
C PHE A 60 -23.18 -5.54 11.14
N SER A 61 -23.25 -5.17 12.43
CA SER A 61 -22.23 -4.39 13.12
C SER A 61 -20.86 -5.09 13.14
N SER A 62 -20.83 -6.40 13.40
CA SER A 62 -19.59 -7.20 13.39
C SER A 62 -19.00 -7.30 11.99
N ARG A 63 -19.83 -7.46 10.95
CA ARG A 63 -19.37 -7.46 9.55
C ARG A 63 -18.77 -6.12 9.15
N PHE A 64 -19.42 -5.02 9.52
CA PHE A 64 -18.94 -3.67 9.23
C PHE A 64 -17.61 -3.38 9.95
N GLY A 65 -17.53 -3.69 11.25
CA GLY A 65 -16.30 -3.53 12.03
C GLY A 65 -15.12 -4.28 11.43
N ARG A 66 -15.34 -5.52 10.98
CA ARG A 66 -14.32 -6.32 10.28
C ARG A 66 -13.86 -5.67 8.99
N GLN A 67 -14.80 -5.28 8.12
CA GLN A 67 -14.47 -4.64 6.85
C GLN A 67 -13.70 -3.33 7.04
N PHE A 68 -14.14 -2.51 7.99
CA PHE A 68 -13.47 -1.27 8.37
C PHE A 68 -12.04 -1.55 8.85
N SER A 69 -11.87 -2.54 9.74
CA SER A 69 -10.58 -2.95 10.26
C SER A 69 -9.64 -3.46 9.15
N ASN A 70 -10.13 -4.34 8.27
CA ASN A 70 -9.40 -4.86 7.11
C ASN A 70 -8.95 -3.73 6.17
N MET A 71 -9.84 -2.76 5.90
CA MET A 71 -9.54 -1.61 5.05
C MET A 71 -8.39 -0.78 5.62
N TRP A 72 -8.38 -0.50 6.93
CA TRP A 72 -7.29 0.27 7.55
C TRP A 72 -5.95 -0.45 7.53
N ILE A 73 -5.93 -1.75 7.78
CA ILE A 73 -4.69 -2.53 7.66
C ILE A 73 -4.17 -2.47 6.22
N TRP A 74 -5.06 -2.59 5.24
CA TRP A 74 -4.69 -2.45 3.83
C TRP A 74 -4.11 -1.07 3.49
N ILE A 75 -4.74 0.01 3.95
CA ILE A 75 -4.23 1.38 3.72
C ILE A 75 -2.85 1.59 4.36
N THR A 76 -2.63 1.05 5.56
CA THR A 76 -1.39 1.27 6.33
C THR A 76 -0.23 0.35 5.94
N THR A 77 -0.50 -0.78 5.30
CA THR A 77 0.53 -1.80 5.01
C THR A 77 0.62 -2.21 3.55
N GLY A 78 -0.41 -1.94 2.75
CA GLY A 78 -0.60 -2.49 1.42
C GLY A 78 -1.10 -3.95 1.40
N TRP A 79 -1.23 -4.62 2.55
CA TRP A 79 -1.67 -6.01 2.65
C TRP A 79 -3.18 -6.13 2.80
N ARG A 80 -3.81 -6.96 1.96
CA ARG A 80 -5.24 -7.26 2.07
C ARG A 80 -5.46 -8.37 3.08
N VAL A 81 -6.16 -8.04 4.17
CA VAL A 81 -6.52 -9.01 5.21
C VAL A 81 -7.95 -9.51 5.03
N GLN A 82 -8.16 -10.83 5.18
CA GLN A 82 -9.48 -11.46 5.06
C GLN A 82 -10.32 -11.29 6.34
N ASP A 83 -9.73 -11.58 7.51
CA ASP A 83 -10.39 -11.44 8.81
C ASP A 83 -9.43 -10.94 9.89
N SER A 84 -9.31 -9.62 10.04
CA SER A 84 -8.44 -9.01 11.05
C SER A 84 -8.97 -9.05 12.47
N GLN A 85 -10.16 -9.61 12.69
CA GLN A 85 -10.83 -9.67 14.00
C GLN A 85 -11.02 -11.10 14.50
N SER A 86 -10.38 -12.08 13.85
CA SER A 86 -10.35 -13.45 14.35
C SER A 86 -9.33 -13.56 15.48
N GLY A 87 -9.72 -14.08 16.65
CA GLY A 87 -8.80 -14.34 17.76
C GLY A 87 -7.99 -15.64 17.57
N PHE A 88 -8.41 -16.50 16.64
CA PHE A 88 -7.71 -17.73 16.30
C PHE A 88 -6.52 -17.45 15.38
N ARG A 89 -5.32 -17.36 15.95
CA ARG A 89 -4.10 -16.95 15.23
C ARG A 89 -2.89 -17.72 15.71
N ALA A 90 -1.91 -17.90 14.83
CA ALA A 90 -0.57 -18.32 15.20
C ALA A 90 0.44 -17.19 15.00
N TYR A 91 1.41 -17.12 15.90
CA TYR A 91 2.46 -16.11 15.89
C TYR A 91 3.83 -16.75 16.17
N PRO A 92 4.89 -16.30 15.49
CA PRO A 92 6.25 -16.58 15.92
C PRO A 92 6.51 -15.85 17.25
N VAL A 93 7.02 -16.56 18.26
CA VAL A 93 7.27 -15.99 19.61
C VAL A 93 8.22 -14.81 19.53
N ALA A 94 9.31 -14.95 18.77
CA ALA A 94 10.29 -13.89 18.55
C ALA A 94 9.66 -12.62 17.94
N ALA A 95 8.67 -12.77 17.06
CA ALA A 95 7.96 -11.65 16.47
C ALA A 95 7.14 -10.87 17.50
N LEU A 96 6.38 -11.55 18.37
CA LEU A 96 5.57 -10.90 19.41
C LEU A 96 6.40 -10.06 20.38
N ARG A 97 7.64 -10.48 20.64
CA ARG A 97 8.58 -9.81 21.55
C ARG A 97 9.27 -8.62 20.89
N GLN A 98 9.77 -8.81 19.67
CA GLN A 98 10.58 -7.79 19.00
C GLN A 98 9.72 -6.71 18.33
N VAL A 99 8.52 -7.07 17.87
CA VAL A 99 7.53 -6.10 17.37
C VAL A 99 6.91 -5.40 18.58
N ASN A 100 7.53 -4.28 18.98
CA ASN A 100 7.15 -3.52 20.18
C ASN A 100 5.75 -2.89 20.07
N CYS A 101 4.70 -3.68 20.30
CA CYS A 101 3.31 -3.24 20.36
C CYS A 101 2.99 -2.60 21.71
N ARG A 102 2.25 -1.49 21.69
CA ARG A 102 1.81 -0.76 22.89
C ARG A 102 0.43 -1.18 23.35
N GLY A 103 -0.41 -1.69 22.45
CA GLY A 103 -1.75 -2.15 22.73
C GLY A 103 -1.76 -3.29 23.74
N ARG A 104 -2.76 -3.28 24.61
CA ARG A 104 -2.91 -4.27 25.69
C ARG A 104 -4.28 -4.94 25.68
N ARG A 105 -5.27 -4.40 24.96
CA ARG A 105 -6.62 -4.97 24.82
C ARG A 105 -6.85 -5.41 23.37
N TYR A 106 -8.03 -5.14 22.82
CA TYR A 106 -8.42 -5.41 21.43
C TYR A 106 -7.61 -4.59 20.41
N ASP A 107 -7.10 -3.43 20.83
CA ASP A 107 -6.22 -2.58 20.02
C ASP A 107 -4.90 -3.28 19.61
N PHE A 108 -4.44 -4.24 20.41
CA PHE A 108 -3.28 -5.07 20.11
C PHE A 108 -3.44 -5.87 18.82
N GLU A 109 -4.63 -6.44 18.58
CA GLU A 109 -4.87 -7.34 17.43
C GLU A 109 -4.65 -6.66 16.09
N VAL A 110 -4.95 -5.35 16.02
CA VAL A 110 -4.71 -4.52 14.86
C VAL A 110 -3.24 -4.10 14.81
N GLU A 111 -2.70 -3.64 15.93
CA GLU A 111 -1.33 -3.12 15.99
C GLU A 111 -0.29 -4.17 15.60
N ILE A 112 -0.45 -5.42 16.06
CA ILE A 112 0.49 -6.50 15.75
C ILE A 112 0.49 -6.85 14.25
N LEU A 113 -0.67 -6.79 13.58
CA LEU A 113 -0.74 -7.05 12.14
C LEU A 113 -0.02 -5.95 11.36
N VAL A 114 -0.30 -4.68 11.67
CA VAL A 114 0.33 -3.55 10.97
C VAL A 114 1.83 -3.51 11.21
N ARG A 115 2.25 -3.56 12.48
CA ARG A 115 3.66 -3.49 12.82
C ARG A 115 4.42 -4.76 12.45
N GLY A 116 3.79 -5.93 12.51
CA GLY A 116 4.38 -7.18 12.04
C GLY A 116 4.70 -7.12 10.56
N VAL A 117 3.76 -6.62 9.75
CA VAL A 117 3.97 -6.41 8.31
C VAL A 117 5.04 -5.35 8.03
N TRP A 118 5.13 -4.29 8.83
CA TRP A 118 6.24 -3.32 8.75
C TRP A 118 7.60 -3.91 9.18
N ALA A 119 7.58 -4.86 10.12
CA ALA A 119 8.76 -5.60 10.55
C ALA A 119 9.19 -6.70 9.57
N GLY A 120 8.42 -6.92 8.49
CA GLY A 120 8.75 -7.84 7.40
C GLY A 120 8.15 -9.25 7.52
N LEU A 121 7.22 -9.46 8.44
CA LEU A 121 6.41 -10.69 8.49
C LEU A 121 5.40 -10.72 7.35
N SER A 122 5.10 -11.92 6.87
CA SER A 122 3.97 -12.16 5.96
C SER A 122 2.72 -12.60 6.73
N ILE A 123 1.54 -12.43 6.13
CA ILE A 123 0.27 -12.91 6.69
C ILE A 123 -0.29 -14.02 5.81
N VAL A 124 -0.60 -15.16 6.42
CA VAL A 124 -1.20 -16.34 5.78
C VAL A 124 -2.55 -16.64 6.41
N TYR A 125 -3.43 -17.32 5.68
CA TYR A 125 -4.78 -17.66 6.13
C TYR A 125 -5.00 -19.16 6.08
N THR A 126 -5.76 -19.66 7.04
CA THR A 126 -6.43 -20.97 6.96
C THR A 126 -7.90 -20.77 7.25
N ASP A 127 -8.76 -21.47 6.54
CA ASP A 127 -10.18 -21.43 6.87
C ASP A 127 -10.42 -22.19 8.18
N ILE A 128 -11.29 -21.62 9.01
CA ILE A 128 -11.72 -22.20 10.30
C ILE A 128 -13.24 -22.21 10.38
N LEU A 129 -13.75 -23.21 11.10
CA LEU A 129 -15.17 -23.32 11.39
C LEU A 129 -15.52 -22.54 12.65
N VAL A 130 -16.66 -21.86 12.61
CA VAL A 130 -17.15 -21.05 13.73
C VAL A 130 -18.59 -21.38 14.02
N HIS A 131 -18.89 -21.64 15.29
CA HIS A 131 -20.23 -21.89 15.79
C HIS A 131 -20.73 -20.66 16.55
N TYR A 132 -21.82 -20.06 16.07
CA TYR A 132 -22.50 -18.95 16.75
C TYR A 132 -23.75 -19.49 17.46
N SER A 133 -23.72 -19.55 18.79
CA SER A 133 -24.92 -19.79 19.63
C SER A 133 -25.28 -18.53 20.41
N ASP A 134 -26.54 -18.37 20.86
CA ASP A 134 -26.96 -17.18 21.62
C ASP A 134 -26.24 -17.05 22.98
N GLU A 135 -25.63 -18.11 23.49
CA GLU A 135 -24.78 -18.10 24.68
C GLU A 135 -23.39 -17.49 24.39
N THR A 136 -22.82 -17.77 23.21
CA THR A 136 -21.52 -17.19 22.79
C THR A 136 -21.56 -15.67 22.61
N LYS A 137 -22.73 -15.07 22.33
CA LYS A 137 -22.88 -13.61 22.23
C LYS A 137 -22.67 -12.89 23.57
N LYS A 138 -22.94 -13.55 24.71
CA LYS A 138 -22.83 -12.95 26.05
C LYS A 138 -21.40 -12.99 26.61
N ALA A 139 -20.51 -13.78 26.02
CA ALA A 139 -19.14 -13.98 26.50
C ALA A 139 -18.13 -12.91 26.03
N SER A 140 -18.55 -11.98 25.17
CA SER A 140 -17.65 -10.92 24.68
C SER A 140 -17.44 -9.84 25.75
N HIS A 141 -16.21 -9.70 26.24
CA HIS A 141 -15.78 -8.63 27.15
C HIS A 141 -15.52 -7.28 26.44
N PHE A 142 -16.10 -7.07 25.26
CA PHE A 142 -15.92 -5.87 24.46
C PHE A 142 -16.77 -4.70 25.01
N ASP A 143 -16.11 -3.61 25.41
CA ASP A 143 -16.80 -2.35 25.74
C ASP A 143 -16.95 -1.52 24.46
N PRO A 144 -18.19 -1.35 23.94
CA PRO A 144 -18.42 -0.72 22.64
C PRO A 144 -17.90 0.71 22.53
N PHE A 145 -17.78 1.44 23.64
CA PHE A 145 -17.31 2.82 23.58
C PHE A 145 -15.79 2.90 23.79
N GLN A 146 -15.29 2.34 24.89
CA GLN A 146 -13.88 2.49 25.24
C GLN A 146 -12.96 1.76 24.26
N ASP A 147 -13.33 0.57 23.81
CA ASP A 147 -12.47 -0.21 22.93
C ASP A 147 -12.47 0.36 21.51
N ASN A 148 -13.60 0.90 21.03
CA ASN A 148 -13.62 1.65 19.78
C ASN A 148 -12.75 2.90 19.81
N VAL A 149 -12.73 3.65 20.93
CA VAL A 149 -11.83 4.81 21.10
C VAL A 149 -10.37 4.37 21.10
N ARG A 150 -10.01 3.29 21.80
CA ARG A 150 -8.64 2.75 21.82
C ARG A 150 -8.19 2.32 20.43
N ILE A 151 -9.02 1.53 19.75
CA ILE A 151 -8.76 1.06 18.38
C ILE A 151 -8.60 2.24 17.42
N SER A 152 -9.50 3.23 17.50
CA SER A 152 -9.44 4.43 16.66
C SER A 152 -8.14 5.23 16.89
N ARG A 153 -7.70 5.39 18.14
CA ARG A 153 -6.43 6.04 18.45
C ARG A 153 -5.23 5.31 17.87
N VAL A 154 -5.21 3.97 17.95
CA VAL A 154 -4.16 3.15 17.36
C VAL A 154 -4.17 3.27 15.84
N TYR A 155 -5.34 3.24 15.20
CA TYR A 155 -5.46 3.48 13.75
C TYR A 155 -4.90 4.83 13.34
N THR A 156 -5.36 5.91 13.99
CA THR A 156 -4.88 7.26 13.70
C THR A 156 -3.36 7.36 13.84
N TRP A 157 -2.79 6.79 14.90
CA TRP A 157 -1.34 6.82 15.10
C TRP A 157 -0.58 6.01 14.04
N LEU A 158 -1.04 4.80 13.70
CA LEU A 158 -0.42 3.96 12.67
C LEU A 158 -0.48 4.61 11.29
N VAL A 159 -1.61 5.24 10.96
CA VAL A 159 -1.79 5.98 9.70
C VAL A 159 -0.82 7.15 9.63
N ILE A 160 -0.78 8.00 10.67
CA ILE A 160 0.17 9.11 10.74
C ILE A 160 1.61 8.59 10.61
N ARG A 161 1.95 7.50 11.32
CA ARG A 161 3.30 6.91 11.26
C ARG A 161 3.64 6.38 9.88
N ASN A 162 2.68 5.86 9.12
CA ASN A 162 2.85 5.39 7.74
C ASN A 162 3.08 6.54 6.75
N PHE A 163 2.42 7.68 6.96
CA PHE A 163 2.59 8.87 6.10
C PHE A 163 3.91 9.61 6.33
N LEU A 164 4.54 9.43 7.49
CA LEU A 164 5.85 10.02 7.77
C LEU A 164 6.96 9.30 6.97
N PRO A 165 7.91 10.02 6.36
CA PRO A 165 8.93 9.45 5.47
C PRO A 165 10.01 8.61 6.18
N TRP A 166 9.82 8.28 7.47
CA TRP A 166 10.80 7.52 8.24
C TRP A 166 10.68 6.01 7.97
N PRO A 167 11.76 5.33 7.59
CA PRO A 167 11.73 3.90 7.34
C PRO A 167 11.27 3.15 8.59
N HIS A 168 10.51 2.07 8.40
CA HIS A 168 10.16 1.15 9.48
C HIS A 168 11.31 0.18 9.71
N LYS A 169 11.52 -0.23 10.96
CA LYS A 169 12.53 -1.22 11.29
C LYS A 169 12.08 -2.59 10.78
N VAL A 170 12.75 -3.11 9.76
CA VAL A 170 12.57 -4.48 9.27
C VAL A 170 13.37 -5.40 10.19
N LEU A 171 12.72 -6.37 10.80
CA LEU A 171 13.30 -7.32 11.74
C LEU A 171 13.42 -8.72 11.13
N PHE A 172 12.50 -9.07 10.24
CA PHE A 172 12.38 -10.37 9.62
C PHE A 172 12.40 -10.18 8.11
N ASN A 173 13.34 -10.82 7.42
CA ASN A 173 13.37 -10.79 5.96
C ASN A 173 12.72 -12.07 5.42
N THR A 174 11.43 -11.99 5.08
CA THR A 174 10.64 -13.13 4.56
C THR A 174 10.50 -13.07 3.03
N ASP A 175 11.45 -12.45 2.33
CA ASP A 175 11.46 -12.10 0.89
C ASP A 175 10.41 -12.81 0.00
N SER A 176 9.54 -12.01 -0.66
CA SER A 176 8.99 -12.25 -2.03
C SER A 176 7.79 -11.37 -2.44
N LYS A 177 7.51 -10.25 -1.78
CA LYS A 177 6.75 -9.16 -2.43
C LYS A 177 7.49 -7.85 -2.24
N GLU A 178 8.41 -7.59 -3.16
CA GLU A 178 9.09 -6.30 -3.31
C GLU A 178 8.03 -5.18 -3.26
N ARG A 179 7.99 -4.45 -2.14
CA ARG A 179 7.03 -3.36 -1.95
C ARG A 179 7.50 -2.13 -2.70
N LEU A 180 6.57 -1.46 -3.37
CA LEU A 180 6.78 -0.13 -3.94
C LEU A 180 7.24 0.82 -2.84
N SER A 181 8.50 1.26 -2.92
CA SER A 181 9.10 2.21 -1.98
C SER A 181 9.12 3.59 -2.63
N ILE A 182 8.39 4.54 -2.05
CA ILE A 182 8.33 5.94 -2.52
C ILE A 182 9.72 6.59 -2.51
N LEU A 183 10.61 6.13 -1.62
CA LEU A 183 11.98 6.65 -1.45
C LEU A 183 12.98 6.17 -2.50
N HIS A 184 12.68 5.13 -3.28
CA HIS A 184 13.59 4.56 -4.28
C HIS A 184 12.96 4.57 -5.68
N PRO A 185 12.95 5.71 -6.39
CA PRO A 185 12.19 5.89 -7.63
C PRO A 185 12.59 4.88 -8.72
N VAL A 186 13.88 4.54 -8.82
CA VAL A 186 14.39 3.59 -9.83
C VAL A 186 13.95 2.14 -9.55
N ARG A 187 13.91 1.72 -8.28
CA ARG A 187 13.44 0.37 -7.90
C ARG A 187 11.94 0.24 -8.09
N SER A 188 11.17 1.27 -7.73
CA SER A 188 9.74 1.34 -7.96
C SER A 188 9.37 1.37 -9.45
N PHE A 189 10.18 2.02 -10.28
CA PHE A 189 10.03 1.96 -11.74
C PHE A 189 10.29 0.54 -12.29
N LYS A 190 11.29 -0.17 -11.77
CA LYS A 190 11.58 -1.56 -12.15
C LYS A 190 10.44 -2.52 -11.79
N LEU A 191 9.79 -2.31 -10.65
CA LEU A 191 8.59 -3.05 -10.22
C LEU A 191 7.38 -2.75 -11.11
N LEU A 192 7.18 -1.49 -11.47
CA LEU A 192 6.13 -1.10 -12.40
C LEU A 192 6.35 -1.74 -13.78
N ILE A 193 7.58 -1.84 -14.28
CA ILE A 193 7.88 -2.58 -15.52
C ILE A 193 7.53 -4.07 -15.38
N HIS A 194 7.64 -4.65 -14.18
CA HIS A 194 7.27 -6.04 -13.92
C HIS A 194 5.76 -6.29 -13.92
N GLU A 195 4.97 -5.36 -13.39
CA GLU A 195 3.50 -5.47 -13.34
C GLU A 195 2.79 -4.93 -14.60
N SER A 196 3.47 -4.11 -15.40
CA SER A 196 2.89 -3.51 -16.60
C SER A 196 2.96 -4.45 -17.80
N GLY A 197 1.90 -4.42 -18.62
CA GLY A 197 1.79 -5.14 -19.89
C GLY A 197 2.77 -4.68 -20.98
N SER A 198 2.30 -4.63 -22.23
CA SER A 198 3.14 -4.40 -23.43
C SER A 198 3.98 -3.11 -23.33
N PRO A 199 5.18 -3.03 -23.94
CA PRO A 199 5.96 -1.79 -24.02
C PRO A 199 5.17 -0.58 -24.52
N LYS A 200 4.17 -0.81 -25.39
CA LYS A 200 3.26 0.22 -25.87
C LYS A 200 2.36 0.76 -24.76
N ASP A 201 1.84 -0.10 -23.90
CA ASP A 201 0.94 0.30 -22.80
C ASP A 201 1.67 1.15 -21.78
N MET A 202 2.94 0.81 -21.49
CA MET A 202 3.81 1.62 -20.65
C MET A 202 4.04 3.01 -21.25
N ALA A 203 4.39 3.07 -22.55
CA ALA A 203 4.61 4.33 -23.24
C ALA A 203 3.36 5.20 -23.23
N PHE A 204 2.18 4.67 -23.58
CA PHE A 204 0.92 5.42 -23.55
C PHE A 204 0.54 5.88 -22.14
N SER A 205 0.78 5.04 -21.11
CA SER A 205 0.56 5.42 -19.72
C SER A 205 1.46 6.57 -19.29
N SER A 206 2.73 6.53 -19.69
CA SER A 206 3.70 7.62 -19.43
C SER A 206 3.35 8.90 -20.18
N MET A 207 2.95 8.80 -21.45
CA MET A 207 2.49 9.93 -22.27
C MET A 207 1.30 10.62 -21.62
N LEU A 208 0.29 9.86 -21.18
CA LEU A 208 -0.86 10.38 -20.47
C LEU A 208 -0.44 11.10 -19.18
N GLY A 209 0.46 10.48 -18.39
CA GLY A 209 0.97 11.05 -17.14
C GLY A 209 1.67 12.40 -17.34
N ILE A 210 2.55 12.49 -18.33
CA ILE A 210 3.25 13.74 -18.67
C ILE A 210 2.28 14.79 -19.19
N PHE A 211 1.42 14.44 -20.15
CA PHE A 211 0.47 15.39 -20.73
C PHE A 211 -0.43 15.99 -19.64
N MET A 212 -1.05 15.13 -18.82
CA MET A 212 -1.89 15.58 -17.71
C MET A 212 -1.10 16.35 -16.64
N GLY A 213 0.17 15.99 -16.40
CA GLY A 213 1.06 16.69 -15.47
C GLY A 213 1.53 18.05 -15.91
N THR A 214 1.55 18.33 -17.21
CA THR A 214 1.87 19.66 -17.72
C THR A 214 0.71 20.64 -17.65
N LEU A 215 -0.53 20.15 -17.53
CA LEU A 215 -1.72 21.00 -17.48
C LEU A 215 -1.83 21.73 -16.13
N PRO A 216 -2.44 22.93 -16.09
CA PRO A 216 -2.67 23.69 -14.87
C PRO A 216 -3.82 23.13 -14.01
N LEU A 217 -3.80 21.83 -13.71
CA LEU A 217 -4.79 21.12 -12.89
C LEU A 217 -4.46 21.25 -11.40
N ILE A 218 -4.51 22.49 -10.90
CA ILE A 218 -4.17 22.81 -9.50
C ILE A 218 -5.07 22.00 -8.56
N SER A 219 -4.46 21.28 -7.62
CA SER A 219 -5.10 20.47 -6.58
C SER A 219 -5.85 19.20 -7.01
N CYS A 220 -6.19 19.02 -8.29
CA CYS A 220 -6.94 17.85 -8.79
C CYS A 220 -6.20 16.96 -9.79
N HIS A 221 -4.95 17.32 -10.12
CA HIS A 221 -4.08 16.61 -11.08
C HIS A 221 -4.03 15.08 -10.88
N SER A 222 -3.68 14.61 -9.67
CA SER A 222 -3.57 13.16 -9.40
C SER A 222 -4.90 12.42 -9.59
N ILE A 223 -6.01 13.05 -9.20
CA ILE A 223 -7.35 12.48 -9.34
C ILE A 223 -7.73 12.39 -10.82
N ALA A 224 -7.45 13.45 -11.60
CA ALA A 224 -7.71 13.49 -13.03
C ALA A 224 -6.90 12.44 -13.80
N ILE A 225 -5.61 12.27 -13.49
CA ILE A 225 -4.78 11.21 -14.06
C ILE A 225 -5.37 9.84 -13.75
N PHE A 226 -5.68 9.58 -12.48
CA PHE A 226 -6.22 8.29 -12.07
C PHE A 226 -7.53 7.97 -12.80
N PHE A 227 -8.43 8.95 -12.91
CA PHE A 227 -9.71 8.81 -13.59
C PHE A 227 -9.54 8.51 -15.09
N ILE A 228 -8.74 9.31 -15.81
CA ILE A 228 -8.55 9.15 -17.26
C ILE A 228 -7.78 7.85 -17.56
N ALA A 229 -6.72 7.54 -16.79
CA ALA A 229 -5.99 6.29 -16.95
C ALA A 229 -6.90 5.07 -16.75
N THR A 230 -7.84 5.14 -15.80
CA THR A 230 -8.85 4.09 -15.59
C THR A 230 -9.79 3.95 -16.79
N ARG A 231 -10.26 5.06 -17.37
CA ARG A 231 -11.18 5.05 -18.53
C ARG A 231 -10.50 4.55 -19.80
N LEU A 232 -9.22 4.84 -19.97
CA LEU A 232 -8.41 4.39 -21.11
C LEU A 232 -7.79 3.00 -20.90
N ARG A 233 -8.06 2.33 -19.77
CA ARG A 233 -7.50 1.03 -19.40
C ARG A 233 -5.95 1.02 -19.40
N LEU A 234 -5.35 2.15 -19.04
CA LEU A 234 -3.90 2.35 -18.94
C LEU A 234 -3.40 2.10 -17.51
N ASN A 235 -2.09 1.91 -17.34
CA ASN A 235 -1.50 1.71 -16.03
C ASN A 235 -1.48 3.03 -15.24
N ARG A 236 -2.41 3.11 -14.28
CA ARG A 236 -2.63 4.28 -13.41
C ARG A 236 -1.40 4.65 -12.59
N LEU A 237 -0.65 3.64 -12.14
CA LEU A 237 0.54 3.84 -11.31
C LEU A 237 1.69 4.41 -12.14
N VAL A 238 1.89 3.91 -13.37
CA VAL A 238 2.90 4.46 -14.29
C VAL A 238 2.57 5.91 -14.64
N ALA A 239 1.30 6.19 -14.98
CA ALA A 239 0.85 7.54 -15.32
C ALA A 239 1.08 8.53 -14.16
N LEU A 240 0.70 8.15 -12.93
CA LEU A 240 0.94 8.98 -11.73
C LEU A 240 2.43 9.17 -11.44
N SER A 241 3.23 8.09 -11.47
CA SER A 241 4.66 8.15 -11.12
C SER A 241 5.43 9.07 -12.07
N VAL A 242 5.16 8.95 -13.37
CA VAL A 242 5.84 9.76 -14.40
C VAL A 242 5.38 11.21 -14.35
N SER A 243 4.12 11.48 -13.97
CA SER A 243 3.61 12.84 -13.86
C SER A 243 4.31 13.70 -12.81
N ASN A 244 4.96 13.09 -11.82
CA ASN A 244 5.78 13.81 -10.82
C ASN A 244 6.98 14.52 -11.45
N ILE A 245 7.44 14.12 -12.65
CA ILE A 245 8.48 14.83 -13.42
C ILE A 245 8.01 16.25 -13.77
N CYS A 246 6.69 16.45 -13.90
CA CYS A 246 6.09 17.73 -14.23
C CYS A 246 5.89 18.65 -13.02
N MET A 247 6.39 18.28 -11.83
CA MET A 247 6.26 19.13 -10.65
C MET A 247 7.02 20.47 -10.82
N PRO A 248 6.56 21.53 -10.13
CA PRO A 248 7.29 22.80 -10.08
C PRO A 248 8.75 22.63 -9.63
N PRO A 249 9.67 23.51 -10.06
CA PRO A 249 9.41 24.75 -10.80
C PRO A 249 9.49 24.63 -12.34
N PHE A 250 10.17 23.61 -12.87
CA PHE A 250 10.70 23.65 -14.24
C PHE A 250 9.64 23.52 -15.35
N VAL A 251 8.79 22.49 -15.29
CA VAL A 251 7.78 22.26 -16.35
C VAL A 251 6.69 23.35 -16.36
N PRO A 252 6.15 23.79 -15.20
CA PRO A 252 5.26 24.94 -15.16
C PRO A 252 5.92 26.23 -15.65
N ALA A 253 7.19 26.50 -15.30
CA ALA A 253 7.91 27.66 -15.79
C ALA A 253 8.09 27.65 -17.32
N LEU A 254 8.44 26.48 -17.87
CA LEU A 254 8.56 26.29 -19.32
C LEU A 254 7.22 26.55 -20.02
N ALA A 255 6.14 25.91 -19.54
CA ALA A 255 4.80 26.11 -20.08
C ALA A 255 4.38 27.59 -19.99
N LEU A 256 4.59 28.24 -18.84
CA LEU A 256 4.30 29.66 -18.67
C LEU A 256 5.08 30.55 -19.67
N SER A 257 6.36 30.26 -19.88
CA SER A 257 7.21 31.03 -20.81
C SER A 257 6.74 30.92 -22.26
N VAL A 258 6.35 29.72 -22.68
CA VAL A 258 5.83 29.45 -24.04
C VAL A 258 4.48 30.12 -24.23
N GLY A 259 3.57 30.00 -23.25
CA GLY A 259 2.27 30.63 -23.32
C GLY A 259 2.34 32.17 -23.30
N TYR A 260 3.23 32.73 -22.49
CA TYR A 260 3.48 34.17 -22.45
C TYR A 260 4.04 34.67 -23.79
N PHE A 261 4.99 33.94 -24.40
CA PHE A 261 5.53 34.26 -25.72
C PHE A 261 4.44 34.27 -26.79
N ILE A 262 3.54 33.28 -26.79
CA ILE A 262 2.43 33.20 -27.76
C ILE A 262 1.48 34.39 -27.62
N ARG A 263 1.22 34.84 -26.39
CA ARG A 263 0.28 35.92 -26.13
C ARG A 263 0.89 37.32 -26.34
N HIS A 264 2.17 37.49 -26.05
CA HIS A 264 2.81 38.81 -25.98
C HIS A 264 3.97 39.02 -26.96
N GLY A 265 4.38 37.99 -27.71
CA GLY A 265 5.48 38.05 -28.69
C GLY A 265 6.88 38.19 -28.08
N ARG A 266 7.03 38.09 -26.75
CA ARG A 266 8.31 38.19 -26.04
C ARG A 266 8.40 37.13 -24.95
N TYR A 267 9.62 36.67 -24.64
CA TYR A 267 9.83 35.71 -23.57
C TYR A 267 9.73 36.35 -22.19
N LEU A 268 9.20 35.59 -21.23
CA LEU A 268 9.23 35.96 -19.83
C LEU A 268 10.63 35.63 -19.27
N THR A 269 11.44 36.64 -19.01
CA THR A 269 12.83 36.48 -18.50
C THR A 269 12.94 36.59 -16.98
N GLU A 270 11.88 37.05 -16.30
CA GLU A 270 11.85 37.24 -14.84
C GLU A 270 11.09 36.09 -14.16
N PHE A 271 11.83 35.08 -13.70
CA PHE A 271 11.29 34.01 -12.86
C PHE A 271 11.59 34.30 -11.38
N ASN A 272 10.73 35.09 -10.73
CA ASN A 272 10.82 35.32 -9.28
C ASN A 272 9.78 34.46 -8.52
N ILE A 273 10.04 34.14 -7.25
CA ILE A 273 9.13 33.40 -6.36
C ILE A 273 7.77 34.12 -6.25
N GLN A 274 7.77 35.45 -6.35
CA GLN A 274 6.56 36.27 -6.40
C GLN A 274 5.73 36.02 -7.68
N THR A 275 6.39 35.85 -8.82
CA THR A 275 5.79 35.58 -10.14
C THR A 275 5.20 34.16 -10.23
N LEU A 276 5.86 33.18 -9.60
CA LEU A 276 5.37 31.79 -9.51
C LEU A 276 4.33 31.57 -8.40
N GLY A 277 4.25 32.45 -7.40
CA GLY A 277 3.35 32.32 -6.26
C GLY A 277 2.08 33.19 -6.39
N TYR A 278 2.23 34.50 -6.26
CA TYR A 278 1.11 35.44 -6.16
C TYR A 278 0.46 35.76 -7.53
N GLU A 279 1.24 35.77 -8.60
CA GLU A 279 0.74 36.04 -9.96
C GLU A 279 0.31 34.78 -10.72
N ALA A 280 0.58 33.59 -10.18
CA ALA A 280 0.25 32.32 -10.85
C ALA A 280 -1.25 32.14 -11.17
N PRO A 281 -2.21 32.55 -10.33
CA PRO A 281 -3.63 32.49 -10.69
C PRO A 281 -4.01 33.46 -11.82
N GLN A 282 -3.34 34.61 -11.87
CA GLN A 282 -3.58 35.63 -12.89
C GLN A 282 -3.02 35.22 -14.26
N ARG A 283 -1.99 34.37 -14.26
CA ARG A 283 -1.32 33.85 -15.47
C ARG A 283 -1.75 32.42 -15.85
N LEU A 284 -2.90 31.98 -15.33
CA LEU A 284 -3.44 30.64 -15.58
C LEU A 284 -3.72 30.41 -17.08
N PHE A 285 -4.09 31.46 -17.80
CA PHE A 285 -4.41 31.38 -19.22
C PHE A 285 -3.16 31.19 -20.08
N GLU A 286 -2.09 31.93 -19.79
CA GLU A 286 -0.78 31.75 -20.40
C GLU A 286 -0.25 30.34 -20.07
N TYR A 287 -0.36 29.91 -18.81
CA TYR A 287 0.04 28.55 -18.45
C TYR A 287 -0.76 27.50 -19.23
N LEU A 288 -2.09 27.66 -19.35
CA LEU A 288 -2.92 26.74 -20.13
C LEU A 288 -2.47 26.69 -21.60
N ILE A 289 -2.31 27.83 -22.26
CA ILE A 289 -1.87 27.88 -23.67
C ILE A 289 -0.52 27.20 -23.86
N GLY A 290 0.45 27.53 -23.01
CA GLY A 290 1.77 26.93 -23.12
C GLY A 290 1.79 25.44 -22.80
N SER A 291 0.99 24.99 -21.83
CA SER A 291 0.87 23.57 -21.48
C SER A 291 0.27 22.74 -22.62
N LEU A 292 -0.63 23.31 -23.44
CA LEU A 292 -1.20 22.63 -24.61
C LEU A 292 -0.18 22.38 -25.73
N ILE A 293 0.98 23.05 -25.71
CA ILE A 293 2.07 22.85 -26.67
C ILE A 293 3.20 22.05 -26.04
N VAL A 294 3.66 22.48 -24.86
CA VAL A 294 4.74 21.81 -24.12
C VAL A 294 4.34 20.39 -23.74
N GLY A 295 3.07 20.19 -23.32
CA GLY A 295 2.55 18.92 -22.87
C GLY A 295 2.66 17.80 -23.90
N PRO A 296 2.09 17.95 -25.11
CA PRO A 296 2.20 16.93 -26.16
C PRO A 296 3.64 16.64 -26.58
N VAL A 297 4.49 17.68 -26.72
CA VAL A 297 5.90 17.52 -27.11
C VAL A 297 6.67 16.74 -26.05
N LEU A 298 6.54 17.12 -24.79
CA LEU A 298 7.19 16.44 -23.67
C LEU A 298 6.65 15.01 -23.50
N ALA A 299 5.34 14.82 -23.67
CA ALA A 299 4.71 13.51 -23.59
C ALA A 299 5.26 12.56 -24.67
N LEU A 300 5.37 13.00 -25.92
CA LEU A 300 5.95 12.20 -27.00
C LEU A 300 7.41 11.85 -26.73
N PHE A 301 8.21 12.83 -26.28
CA PHE A 301 9.62 12.63 -25.97
C PHE A 301 9.82 11.60 -24.84
N VAL A 302 9.15 11.80 -23.70
CA VAL A 302 9.23 10.88 -22.56
C VAL A 302 8.65 9.51 -22.92
N GLY A 303 7.52 9.47 -23.63
CA GLY A 303 6.88 8.25 -24.10
C GLY A 303 7.82 7.41 -24.98
N MET A 304 8.55 8.05 -25.89
CA MET A 304 9.55 7.40 -26.73
C MET A 304 10.70 6.81 -25.91
N ILE A 305 11.22 7.56 -24.93
CA ILE A 305 12.27 7.06 -24.02
C ILE A 305 11.77 5.85 -23.23
N VAL A 306 10.57 5.92 -22.64
CA VAL A 306 9.98 4.79 -21.89
C VAL A 306 9.79 3.58 -22.81
N TYR A 307 9.29 3.78 -24.03
CA TYR A 307 9.12 2.71 -25.01
C TYR A 307 10.45 2.00 -25.32
N LEU A 308 11.51 2.76 -25.61
CA LEU A 308 12.83 2.22 -25.92
C LEU A 308 13.42 1.47 -24.72
N LEU A 309 13.36 2.05 -23.52
CA LEU A 309 13.86 1.42 -22.30
C LEU A 309 13.15 0.10 -22.01
N THR A 310 11.81 0.09 -22.10
CA THR A 310 11.02 -1.12 -21.86
C THR A 310 11.25 -2.18 -22.93
N MET A 311 11.41 -1.77 -24.20
CA MET A 311 11.74 -2.69 -25.29
C MET A 311 13.11 -3.35 -25.09
N ILE A 312 14.14 -2.55 -24.80
CA ILE A 312 15.50 -3.05 -24.52
C ILE A 312 15.48 -4.01 -23.34
N TYR A 313 14.78 -3.64 -22.25
CA TYR A 313 14.65 -4.49 -21.07
C TYR A 313 13.98 -5.84 -21.39
N HIS A 314 12.92 -5.83 -22.19
CA HIS A 314 12.21 -7.06 -22.58
C HIS A 314 13.08 -7.96 -23.46
N ASN A 315 13.83 -7.38 -24.41
CA ASN A 315 14.76 -8.10 -25.27
C ASN A 315 15.90 -8.75 -24.48
N LEU A 316 16.50 -8.03 -23.52
CA LEU A 316 17.55 -8.58 -22.65
C LEU A 316 17.06 -9.75 -21.78
N ARG A 317 15.80 -9.71 -21.34
CA ARG A 317 15.18 -10.81 -20.58
C ARG A 317 14.93 -12.03 -21.47
N SER A 318 14.45 -11.83 -22.69
CA SER A 318 14.24 -12.93 -23.65
C SER A 318 15.56 -13.64 -23.99
N SER A 319 16.67 -12.91 -24.08
CA SER A 319 18.01 -13.48 -24.29
C SER A 319 18.46 -14.32 -23.08
N LYS A 320 18.37 -13.79 -21.86
CA LYS A 320 18.76 -14.53 -20.63
C LYS A 320 17.93 -15.78 -20.36
N GLY A 321 16.67 -15.82 -20.80
CA GLY A 321 15.82 -17.01 -20.69
C GLY A 321 16.20 -18.13 -21.65
N LYS A 322 16.91 -17.84 -22.76
CA LYS A 322 17.37 -18.85 -23.72
C LYS A 322 18.70 -19.49 -23.29
N ASP A 323 19.57 -18.74 -22.63
CA ASP A 323 20.89 -19.24 -22.19
C ASP A 323 20.82 -20.14 -20.94
N GLY A 324 19.71 -20.11 -20.19
CA GLY A 324 19.48 -20.95 -19.00
C GLY A 324 18.93 -22.36 -19.25
N HIS A 325 18.80 -22.78 -20.52
CA HIS A 325 18.38 -24.14 -20.91
C HIS A 325 19.45 -24.90 -21.70
N ALA A 326 20.67 -24.37 -21.79
CA ALA A 326 21.79 -24.99 -22.50
C ALA A 326 23.03 -25.23 -21.60
N GLY A 327 22.83 -25.32 -20.28
CA GLY A 327 23.89 -25.63 -19.32
C GLY A 327 23.43 -26.69 -18.32
#